data_AF-A0A1J3G8I4-F1
#
_entry.id   AF-A0A1J3G8I4-F1
#
_cell.length_a   1.000
_cell.length_b   1.000
_cell.length_c   1.000
_cell.angle_alpha   90.00
_cell.angle_beta   90.00
_cell.angle_gamma   90.00
#
_symmetry.space_group_name_H-M   'P 1'
#
loop_
_entity.id
_entity.type
_entity.pdbx_description
1 polymer ?
#
loop_
_entity_poly.entity_id
_entity_poly.type
_entity_poly.pdbx_seq_one_letter_code
_entity_poly.pdbx_strand_id
1 'polypeptide(L)'
;NNELGGNAKIKKAYCPPKIVNGNPCLEYIVLPWFDEFAVERKEQHGGNKTFRSFEEIVADYESGELHPGDLKKGLTNALNKILQPVRFV
;
A
#
# COMPACT_ATOMS: atom_id res chain seq x y z
N ASN A 1 -1.55 21.75 10.13
CA ASN A 1 -2.03 21.77 8.73
C ASN A 1 -0.87 21.66 7.75
N ASN A 2 -0.28 20.48 7.55
CA ASN A 2 0.65 20.29 6.42
C ASN A 2 0.82 18.81 6.04
N GLU A 3 -0.26 18.09 5.74
CA GLU A 3 -0.21 16.69 5.27
C GLU A 3 0.17 16.55 3.77
N LEU A 4 0.83 17.57 3.22
CA LEU A 4 1.25 17.68 1.82
C LEU A 4 2.50 16.84 1.55
N GLY A 5 2.35 15.74 0.78
CA GLY A 5 3.48 15.03 0.19
C GLY A 5 3.13 13.65 -0.38
N GLY A 6 2.96 12.65 0.49
CA GLY A 6 2.74 11.25 0.07
C GLY A 6 1.31 10.93 -0.33
N ASN A 7 0.34 11.45 0.43
CA ASN A 7 -1.09 11.17 0.25
C ASN A 7 -1.65 11.57 -1.13
N ALA A 8 -1.19 12.70 -1.67
CA ALA A 8 -1.68 13.23 -2.95
C ALA A 8 -1.16 12.44 -4.17
N LYS A 9 0.08 11.92 -4.09
CA LYS A 9 0.67 11.09 -5.15
C LYS A 9 0.03 9.71 -5.20
N ILE A 10 -0.22 9.09 -4.05
CA ILE A 10 -0.92 7.78 -3.97
C ILE A 10 -2.39 7.89 -4.38
N LYS A 11 -3.09 8.96 -3.98
CA LYS A 11 -4.49 9.17 -4.40
C LYS A 11 -4.63 9.25 -5.93
N LYS A 12 -3.67 9.87 -6.62
CA LYS A 12 -3.63 9.95 -8.09
C LYS A 12 -3.05 8.73 -8.79
N ALA A 13 -2.45 7.79 -8.05
CA ALA A 13 -1.84 6.61 -8.65
C ALA A 13 -2.93 5.74 -9.31
N TYR A 14 -2.69 5.40 -10.58
CA TYR A 14 -3.53 4.51 -11.35
C TYR A 14 -3.42 3.10 -10.75
N CYS A 15 -4.53 2.57 -10.24
CA CYS A 15 -4.55 1.30 -9.52
C CYS A 15 -5.73 0.46 -10.03
N PRO A 16 -5.58 -0.18 -11.20
CA PRO A 16 -6.62 -1.02 -11.77
C PRO A 16 -6.80 -2.30 -10.92
N PRO A 17 -8.05 -2.67 -10.54
CA PRO A 17 -8.30 -3.85 -9.71
C PRO A 17 -7.88 -5.14 -10.43
N LYS A 18 -7.30 -6.09 -9.70
CA LYS A 18 -6.84 -7.40 -10.20
C LYS A 18 -5.75 -7.36 -11.28
N ILE A 19 -5.14 -6.21 -11.50
CA ILE A 19 -4.07 -6.06 -12.49
C ILE A 19 -2.78 -5.70 -11.76
N VAL A 20 -1.84 -6.65 -11.80
CA VAL A 20 -0.50 -6.54 -11.23
C VAL A 20 0.46 -5.91 -12.21
N ASN A 21 0.41 -6.39 -13.45
CA ASN A 21 1.36 -6.06 -14.49
C ASN A 21 1.14 -4.59 -14.95
N GLY A 22 2.17 -3.76 -14.76
CA GLY A 22 2.09 -2.32 -15.06
C GLY A 22 1.36 -1.48 -14.02
N ASN A 23 1.11 -2.01 -12.81
CA ASN A 23 0.45 -1.27 -11.74
C ASN A 23 1.47 -0.49 -10.88
N PRO A 24 1.55 0.85 -11.01
CA PRO A 24 2.51 1.65 -10.27
C PRO A 24 2.30 1.61 -8.76
N CYS A 25 1.11 1.23 -8.26
CA CYS A 25 0.90 1.08 -6.81
C CYS A 25 1.61 -0.15 -6.25
N LEU A 26 1.67 -1.24 -7.01
CA LEU A 26 2.32 -2.47 -6.56
C LEU A 26 3.84 -2.34 -6.61
N GLU A 27 4.38 -1.74 -7.68
CA GLU A 27 5.80 -1.37 -7.78
C GLU A 27 6.27 -0.49 -6.61
N TYR A 28 5.42 0.43 -6.15
CA TYR A 28 5.74 1.28 -4.99
C TYR A 28 5.87 0.50 -3.67
N ILE A 29 5.22 -0.66 -3.56
CA ILE A 29 5.32 -1.56 -2.40
C ILE A 29 6.60 -2.40 -2.48
N VAL A 30 7.08 -2.70 -3.69
CA VAL A 30 8.30 -3.51 -3.95
C VAL A 30 9.60 -2.76 -3.68
N LEU A 31 9.54 -1.44 -3.49
CA LEU A 31 10.74 -0.67 -3.18
C LEU A 31 11.35 -1.16 -1.84
N PRO A 32 12.69 -1.27 -1.73
CA PRO A 32 13.42 -1.94 -0.63
C PRO A 32 13.24 -1.31 0.76
N TRP A 33 12.33 -0.35 0.88
CA TRP A 33 12.00 0.37 2.10
C TRP A 33 10.91 -0.35 2.91
N PHE A 34 10.21 -1.30 2.31
CA PHE A 34 9.14 -2.07 2.94
C PHE A 34 9.53 -3.54 3.08
N ASP A 35 10.00 -3.91 4.27
CA ASP A 35 10.26 -5.31 4.64
C ASP A 35 8.93 -6.06 4.89
N GLU A 36 7.93 -5.35 5.40
CA GLU A 36 6.58 -5.86 5.62
C GLU A 36 5.51 -4.83 5.22
N PHE A 37 4.43 -5.31 4.61
CA PHE A 37 3.31 -4.50 4.17
C PHE A 37 2.07 -4.85 4.99
N ALA A 38 1.74 -4.00 5.96
CA ALA A 38 0.55 -4.15 6.78
C ALA A 38 -0.65 -3.39 6.16
N VAL A 39 -1.74 -4.11 5.91
CA VAL A 39 -3.00 -3.56 5.43
C VAL A 39 -4.03 -3.65 6.55
N GLU A 40 -4.44 -2.47 7.05
CA GLU A 40 -5.58 -2.37 7.95
C GLU A 40 -6.87 -2.34 7.15
N ARG A 41 -7.61 -3.46 7.21
CA ARG A 41 -8.91 -3.62 6.58
C ARG A 41 -9.90 -4.05 7.65
N LYS A 42 -11.15 -3.56 7.55
CA LYS A 42 -12.19 -3.86 8.55
C LYS A 42 -12.38 -5.38 8.67
N GLU A 43 -12.77 -5.86 9.85
CA GLU A 43 -13.04 -7.30 10.08
C GLU A 43 -14.04 -7.88 9.05
N GLN A 44 -14.99 -7.07 8.60
CA GLN A 44 -15.97 -7.39 7.55
C GLN A 44 -15.35 -7.67 6.17
N HIS A 45 -14.10 -7.25 5.94
CA HIS A 45 -13.35 -7.38 4.69
C HIS A 45 -12.11 -8.28 4.83
N GLY A 46 -12.09 -9.16 5.85
CA GLY A 46 -11.00 -10.13 6.04
C GLY A 46 -9.91 -9.71 7.03
N GLY A 47 -10.14 -8.63 7.81
CA GLY A 47 -9.32 -8.24 8.96
C GLY A 47 -7.89 -7.80 8.64
N ASN A 48 -7.18 -7.22 9.60
CA ASN A 48 -5.79 -6.78 9.42
C ASN A 48 -4.93 -7.93 8.88
N LYS A 49 -4.27 -7.70 7.74
CA LYS A 49 -3.39 -8.67 7.10
C LYS A 49 -2.03 -8.02 6.88
N THR A 50 -0.98 -8.73 7.29
CA THR A 50 0.40 -8.33 7.06
C THR A 50 0.99 -9.26 6.03
N PHE A 51 1.52 -8.68 4.96
CA PHE A 51 2.19 -9.39 3.90
C PHE A 51 3.70 -9.22 4.08
N ARG A 52 4.46 -10.31 3.96
CA ARG A 52 5.93 -10.27 4.11
C ARG A 52 6.65 -10.40 2.78
N SER A 53 5.97 -10.92 1.78
CA SER A 53 6.50 -11.06 0.43
C SER A 53 5.62 -10.34 -0.56
N PHE A 54 6.24 -9.74 -1.57
CA PHE A 54 5.52 -9.14 -2.69
C PHE A 54 4.61 -10.16 -3.38
N GLU A 55 5.06 -11.41 -3.52
CA GLU A 55 4.28 -12.51 -4.12
C GLU A 55 2.94 -12.73 -3.41
N GLU A 56 2.90 -12.62 -2.07
CA GLU A 56 1.64 -12.75 -1.32
C GLU A 56 0.68 -11.60 -1.63
N ILE A 57 1.20 -10.39 -1.77
CA ILE A 57 0.40 -9.19 -2.10
C ILE A 57 -0.17 -9.35 -3.51
N VAL A 58 0.66 -9.78 -4.46
CA VAL A 58 0.27 -10.04 -5.85
C VAL A 58 -0.83 -11.10 -5.90
N ALA A 59 -0.63 -12.24 -5.24
CA ALA A 59 -1.60 -13.32 -5.22
C ALA A 59 -2.97 -12.87 -4.66
N ASP A 60 -2.98 -12.14 -3.54
CA ASP A 60 -4.21 -11.62 -2.92
C ASP A 60 -4.90 -10.57 -3.81
N TYR A 61 -4.10 -9.75 -4.51
CA TYR A 61 -4.56 -8.71 -5.41
C TYR A 61 -5.14 -9.27 -6.71
N GLU A 62 -4.53 -10.30 -7.30
CA GLU A 62 -5.04 -11.03 -8.47
C GLU A 62 -6.30 -11.83 -8.14
N SER A 63 -6.31 -12.50 -6.99
CA SER A 63 -7.48 -13.21 -6.46
C SER A 63 -8.65 -12.23 -6.25
N GLY A 64 -8.34 -10.97 -5.91
CA GLY A 64 -9.31 -9.92 -5.63
C GLY A 64 -9.73 -9.88 -4.16
N GLU A 65 -9.03 -10.60 -3.29
CA GLU A 65 -9.13 -10.48 -1.82
C GLU A 65 -8.60 -9.13 -1.33
N LEU A 66 -7.60 -8.59 -2.03
CA LEU A 66 -7.04 -7.28 -1.73
C LEU A 66 -7.62 -6.20 -2.64
N HIS A 67 -8.43 -5.31 -2.05
CA HIS A 67 -8.99 -4.18 -2.78
C HIS A 67 -7.95 -3.08 -3.00
N PRO A 68 -8.00 -2.38 -4.16
CA PRO A 68 -7.10 -1.25 -4.44
C PRO A 68 -7.21 -0.10 -3.43
N GLY A 69 -8.39 0.07 -2.80
CA GLY A 69 -8.59 1.06 -1.75
C GLY A 69 -7.78 0.77 -0.49
N ASP A 70 -7.74 -0.50 -0.07
CA ASP A 70 -6.98 -0.94 1.10
C ASP A 70 -5.48 -0.96 0.82
N LEU A 71 -5.07 -1.38 -0.39
CA LEU A 71 -3.69 -1.27 -0.87
C LEU A 71 -3.16 0.18 -0.76
N LYS A 72 -3.94 1.15 -1.27
CA LYS A 72 -3.57 2.58 -1.21
C LYS A 72 -3.44 3.09 0.22
N LYS A 73 -4.32 2.64 1.13
CA LYS A 73 -4.24 3.01 2.55
C LYS A 73 -3.01 2.41 3.23
N GLY A 74 -2.76 1.13 3.02
CA GLY A 74 -1.57 0.44 3.54
C GLY A 74 -0.29 1.14 3.09
N LEU A 75 -0.16 1.42 1.80
CA LEU A 75 0.99 2.12 1.23
C LEU A 75 1.16 3.53 1.78
N THR A 76 0.06 4.28 1.94
CA THR A 76 0.09 5.61 2.55
C THR A 76 0.58 5.57 3.99
N ASN A 77 0.09 4.61 4.77
CA ASN A 77 0.46 4.46 6.18
C ASN A 77 1.93 4.07 6.32
N ALA A 78 2.38 3.15 5.48
CA ALA A 78 3.74 2.67 5.44
C ALA A 78 4.71 3.80 5.00
N LEU A 79 4.38 4.56 3.94
CA LEU A 79 5.15 5.74 3.55
C LEU A 79 5.16 6.80 4.64
N ASN A 80 4.04 7.05 5.33
CA ASN A 80 4.02 7.99 6.44
C ASN A 80 4.98 7.57 7.54
N LYS A 81 5.09 6.28 7.89
CA LYS A 81 6.06 5.76 8.87
C LYS A 81 7.51 6.02 8.44
N ILE A 82 7.84 5.82 7.16
CA ILE A 82 9.20 6.11 6.63
C ILE A 82 9.47 7.62 6.60
N LEU A 83 8.46 8.42 6.30
CA LEU A 83 8.58 9.89 6.24
C LEU A 83 8.51 10.57 7.62
N GLN A 84 8.05 9.88 8.68
CA GLN A 84 8.06 10.38 10.06
C GLN A 84 9.45 10.88 10.50
N PRO A 85 10.55 10.11 10.39
CA PRO A 85 11.87 10.54 10.84
C PRO A 85 12.44 11.73 10.05
N VAL A 86 12.05 11.91 8.79
CA VAL A 86 12.55 13.00 7.92
C VAL A 86 11.88 14.35 8.25
N ARG A 87 10.81 14.34 9.04
CA ARG A 87 10.02 15.53 9.37
C ARG A 87 10.56 16.33 10.55
N PHE A 88 11.59 15.81 11.22
CA PHE A 88 12.24 16.43 12.38
C PHE A 88 13.65 16.97 12.09
N VAL A 89 14.04 17.12 10.81
CA VAL A 89 15.23 17.88 10.41
C VAL A 89 14.83 19.28 9.97
#